data_AF-A0A3E2NWX1-F1
#
_entry.id   AF-A0A3E2NWX1-F1
#
_cell.length_a   1.000
_cell.length_b   1.000
_cell.length_c   1.000
_cell.angle_alpha   90.00
_cell.angle_beta   90.00
_cell.angle_gamma   90.00
#
_symmetry.space_group_name_H-M   'P 1'
#
loop_
_entity.id
_entity.type
_entity.pdbx_description
1 polymer ?
#
loop_
_entity_poly.entity_id
_entity_poly.type
_entity_poly.pdbx_seq_one_letter_code
_entity_poly.pdbx_strand_id
1 'polypeptide(L)'
;MLLIGFCLTGAANTMADTTDYWQVYVNKKVVARYDEGLLAPAPLTLAKKNITAIDTLKVRYVADAPCHDCLVSMYVEDEHGLRATLSVMQGLPAVFKASFRPLLSFQRLNFSKQLYIWYNDGKRKRLLFELKLK
;
A
#
# COMPACT_ATOMS: atom_id res chain seq x y z
N MET A 1 -44.21 -42.92 -11.01
CA MET A 1 -43.16 -41.97 -11.43
C MET A 1 -43.32 -40.73 -10.58
N LEU A 2 -42.52 -40.58 -9.52
CA LEU A 2 -42.43 -39.36 -8.73
C LEU A 2 -40.94 -39.20 -8.37
N LEU A 3 -40.30 -38.20 -8.98
CA LEU A 3 -38.91 -37.83 -8.74
C LEU A 3 -38.82 -37.01 -7.46
N ILE A 4 -38.01 -37.45 -6.51
CA ILE A 4 -37.46 -36.62 -5.43
C ILE A 4 -35.98 -37.04 -5.39
N GLY A 5 -35.03 -36.27 -5.92
CA GLY A 5 -34.82 -34.86 -5.68
C GLY A 5 -33.56 -34.75 -4.82
N PHE A 6 -32.41 -35.00 -5.46
CA PHE A 6 -31.08 -35.10 -4.86
C PHE A 6 -30.66 -33.75 -4.27
N CYS A 7 -30.61 -33.62 -2.94
CA CYS A 7 -30.16 -32.40 -2.27
C CYS A 7 -28.68 -32.53 -1.90
N LEU A 8 -27.79 -32.19 -2.84
CA LEU A 8 -26.37 -31.97 -2.56
C LEU A 8 -26.24 -30.66 -1.80
N THR A 9 -26.10 -30.72 -0.48
CA THR A 9 -25.65 -29.58 0.32
C THR A 9 -24.15 -29.38 0.08
N GLY A 10 -23.81 -28.69 -1.00
CA GLY A 10 -22.47 -28.13 -1.18
C GLY A 10 -22.25 -27.07 -0.12
N ALA A 11 -21.44 -27.38 0.89
CA ALA A 11 -20.87 -26.35 1.75
C ALA A 11 -19.97 -25.47 0.87
N ALA A 12 -20.50 -24.33 0.45
CA ALA A 12 -19.69 -23.28 -0.16
C ALA A 12 -18.74 -22.76 0.93
N ASN A 13 -17.52 -23.26 0.94
CA ASN A 13 -16.41 -22.63 1.63
C ASN A 13 -16.09 -21.32 0.89
N THR A 14 -16.85 -20.27 1.15
CA THR A 14 -16.44 -18.91 0.78
C THR A 14 -15.31 -18.52 1.71
N MET A 15 -14.09 -18.95 1.38
CA MET A 15 -12.89 -18.20 1.75
C MET A 15 -13.04 -16.86 1.04
N ALA A 16 -13.59 -15.87 1.74
CA ALA A 16 -13.44 -14.48 1.34
C ALA A 16 -11.96 -14.15 1.54
N ASP A 17 -11.18 -14.31 0.46
CA ASP A 17 -9.79 -13.90 0.37
C ASP A 17 -9.70 -12.41 0.70
N THR A 18 -8.85 -12.07 1.67
CA THR A 18 -8.68 -10.71 2.17
C THR A 18 -7.82 -9.86 1.23
N THR A 19 -8.33 -9.51 0.06
CA THR A 19 -7.51 -8.93 -1.01
C THR A 19 -7.05 -7.49 -0.74
N ASP A 20 -5.88 -7.35 -0.12
CA ASP A 20 -5.14 -6.09 -0.03
C ASP A 20 -4.66 -5.70 -1.44
N TYR A 21 -5.09 -4.53 -1.92
CA TYR A 21 -4.65 -3.99 -3.21
C TYR A 21 -3.95 -2.66 -3.02
N TRP A 22 -2.81 -2.48 -3.70
CA TRP A 22 -2.25 -1.15 -3.86
C TRP A 22 -1.72 -0.86 -5.25
N GLN A 23 -1.75 0.42 -5.61
CA GLN A 23 -1.23 0.93 -6.86
C GLN A 23 -0.44 2.23 -6.64
N VAL A 24 0.80 2.26 -7.13
CA VAL A 24 1.70 3.39 -7.01
C VAL A 24 1.76 4.16 -8.32
N TYR A 25 1.60 5.47 -8.23
CA TYR A 25 1.76 6.40 -9.35
C TYR A 25 2.89 7.37 -9.07
N VAL A 26 3.71 7.62 -10.09
CA VAL A 26 4.70 8.69 -10.14
C VAL A 26 4.42 9.48 -11.42
N ASN A 27 4.27 10.80 -11.32
CA ASN A 27 3.94 11.67 -12.45
C ASN A 27 2.74 11.18 -13.27
N LYS A 28 1.66 10.79 -12.57
CA LYS A 28 0.41 10.25 -13.13
C LYS A 28 0.53 8.89 -13.84
N LYS A 29 1.73 8.31 -13.96
CA LYS A 29 1.95 6.98 -14.53
C LYS A 29 2.01 5.93 -13.42
N VAL A 30 1.39 4.78 -13.66
CA VAL A 30 1.49 3.62 -12.75
C VAL A 30 2.90 3.05 -12.88
N VAL A 31 3.61 2.91 -11.76
CA VAL A 31 4.98 2.37 -11.73
C VAL A 31 5.09 1.07 -10.96
N ALA A 32 4.12 0.77 -10.10
CA ALA A 32 4.00 -0.50 -9.41
C ALA A 32 2.54 -0.76 -9.00
N ARG A 33 2.20 -2.03 -8.85
CA ARG A 33 0.93 -2.50 -8.30
C ARG A 33 1.17 -3.80 -7.55
N TYR A 34 0.31 -4.06 -6.57
CA TYR A 34 0.23 -5.32 -5.87
C TYR A 34 -1.22 -5.78 -5.84
N ASP A 35 -1.40 -7.05 -6.13
CA ASP A 35 -2.59 -7.84 -5.86
C ASP A 35 -2.17 -9.05 -5.00
N GLU A 36 -3.10 -9.58 -4.20
CA GLU A 36 -2.86 -10.65 -3.22
C GLU A 36 -2.32 -11.96 -3.84
N GLY A 37 -2.31 -12.07 -5.18
CA GLY A 37 -1.64 -13.16 -5.91
C GLY A 37 -0.11 -13.12 -5.89
N LEU A 38 0.50 -12.05 -5.37
CA LEU A 38 1.96 -11.90 -5.25
C LEU A 38 2.43 -12.24 -3.83
N LEU A 39 3.32 -13.23 -3.69
CA LEU A 39 3.84 -13.71 -2.40
C LEU A 39 4.55 -12.66 -1.53
N ALA A 40 5.01 -11.55 -2.14
CA ALA A 40 5.57 -10.40 -1.42
C ALA A 40 5.50 -9.13 -2.27
N PRO A 41 5.36 -7.93 -1.65
CA PRO A 41 5.45 -6.68 -2.39
C PRO A 41 6.88 -6.49 -2.93
N ALA A 42 7.02 -6.46 -4.26
CA ALA A 42 8.31 -6.22 -4.89
C ALA A 42 8.84 -4.81 -4.57
N PRO A 43 10.16 -4.64 -4.41
CA PRO A 43 10.75 -3.33 -4.16
C PRO A 43 10.53 -2.39 -5.36
N LEU A 44 10.00 -1.20 -5.09
CA LEU A 44 9.89 -0.14 -6.09
C LEU A 44 11.22 0.59 -6.20
N THR A 45 11.94 0.35 -7.30
CA THR A 45 13.18 1.06 -7.60
C THR A 45 12.91 2.23 -8.54
N LEU A 46 13.24 3.45 -8.10
CA LEU A 46 13.14 4.67 -8.90
C LEU A 46 14.52 5.29 -9.05
N ALA A 47 14.89 5.64 -10.29
CA ALA A 47 16.10 6.41 -10.53
C ALA A 47 15.89 7.86 -10.10
N LYS A 48 16.77 8.42 -9.27
CA LYS A 48 16.71 9.80 -8.77
C LYS A 48 16.64 10.82 -9.91
N LYS A 49 17.30 10.53 -11.04
CA LYS A 49 17.26 11.39 -12.24
C LYS A 49 15.88 11.46 -12.92
N ASN A 50 15.00 10.49 -12.65
CA ASN A 50 13.66 10.41 -13.24
C ASN A 50 12.56 10.96 -12.32
N ILE A 51 12.94 11.43 -11.12
CA ILE A 51 12.02 12.03 -10.15
C ILE A 51 12.51 13.43 -9.78
N THR A 52 11.58 14.37 -9.72
CA THR A 52 11.84 15.73 -9.25
C THR A 52 11.25 15.94 -7.86
N ALA A 53 11.70 16.99 -7.16
CA ALA A 53 11.17 17.34 -5.85
C ALA A 53 9.68 17.72 -5.86
N ILE A 54 9.16 18.17 -7.01
CA ILE A 54 7.74 18.51 -7.19
C ILE A 54 6.88 17.30 -7.54
N ASP A 55 7.51 16.18 -7.89
CA ASP A 55 6.78 14.95 -8.19
C ASP A 55 6.09 14.43 -6.93
N THR A 56 4.99 13.73 -7.15
CA THR A 56 4.21 13.11 -6.09
C THR A 56 4.15 11.60 -6.29
N LEU A 57 4.39 10.90 -5.19
CA LEU A 57 4.08 9.50 -5.00
C LEU A 57 2.61 9.42 -4.59
N LYS A 58 1.78 8.80 -5.41
CA LYS A 58 0.37 8.52 -5.06
C LYS A 58 0.22 7.03 -4.83
N VAL A 59 -0.34 6.64 -3.70
CA VAL A 59 -0.62 5.24 -3.37
C VAL A 59 -2.11 5.09 -3.17
N ARG A 60 -2.77 4.34 -4.06
CA ARG A 60 -4.14 3.89 -3.83
C ARG A 60 -4.07 2.60 -3.04
N TYR A 61 -4.74 2.52 -1.91
CA TYR A 61 -4.84 1.33 -1.08
C TYR A 61 -6.31 0.99 -0.82
N VAL A 62 -6.62 -0.30 -0.96
CA VAL A 62 -7.94 -0.87 -0.68
C VAL A 62 -7.72 -2.09 0.20
N ALA A 63 -8.49 -2.18 1.28
CA ALA A 63 -8.58 -3.37 2.10
C ALA A 63 -10.00 -3.94 2.00
N ASP A 64 -10.10 -5.25 2.22
CA ASP A 64 -11.35 -6.01 2.15
C ASP A 64 -12.44 -5.50 3.10
N ALA A 65 -12.07 -5.04 4.30
CA ALA A 65 -12.99 -4.41 5.23
C ALA A 65 -12.99 -2.89 5.00
N PRO A 66 -13.91 -2.32 4.20
CA PRO A 66 -14.03 -0.89 4.06
C PRO A 66 -14.42 -0.30 5.41
N CYS A 67 -14.02 0.95 5.60
CA CYS A 67 -14.31 1.68 6.81
C CYS A 67 -14.46 3.15 6.42
N HIS A 68 -15.45 3.83 6.99
CA HIS A 68 -15.80 5.19 6.57
C HIS A 68 -15.24 6.26 7.51
N ASP A 69 -15.04 5.93 8.78
CA ASP A 69 -14.70 6.88 9.85
C ASP A 69 -13.32 6.66 10.49
N CYS A 70 -12.66 5.53 10.22
CA CYS A 70 -11.32 5.26 10.73
C CYS A 70 -10.27 6.22 10.17
N LEU A 71 -9.32 6.57 11.02
CA LEU A 71 -8.14 7.31 10.62
C LEU A 71 -7.12 6.33 10.04
N VAL A 72 -6.74 6.54 8.79
CA VAL A 72 -5.73 5.76 8.10
C VAL A 72 -4.53 6.62 7.76
N SER A 73 -3.34 6.05 7.83
CA SER A 73 -2.08 6.77 7.64
C SER A 73 -1.13 6.01 6.73
N MET A 74 -0.36 6.78 5.97
CA MET A 74 0.81 6.31 5.25
C MET A 74 2.04 6.99 5.83
N TYR A 75 3.05 6.22 6.16
CA TYR A 75 4.32 6.73 6.69
C TYR A 75 5.52 6.07 6.01
N VAL A 76 6.66 6.75 6.08
CA VAL A 76 7.95 6.18 5.72
C VAL A 76 8.66 5.74 7.00
N GLU A 77 9.30 4.58 6.94
CA GLU A 77 10.22 4.05 7.95
C GLU A 77 11.57 3.81 7.27
N ASP A 78 12.69 4.12 7.93
CA ASP A 78 14.02 3.76 7.42
C ASP A 78 14.54 2.45 8.00
N GLU A 79 15.73 2.01 7.57
CA GLU A 79 16.35 0.79 8.11
C GLU A 79 16.71 0.86 9.60
N HIS A 80 16.75 2.06 10.19
CA HIS A 80 17.02 2.27 11.62
C HIS A 80 15.74 2.34 12.46
N GLY A 81 14.56 2.23 11.82
CA GLY A 81 13.26 2.31 12.47
C GLY A 81 12.77 3.74 12.75
N LEU A 82 13.46 4.77 12.24
CA LEU A 82 12.97 6.15 12.28
C LEU A 82 11.76 6.27 11.35
N ARG A 83 10.76 7.05 11.76
CA ARG A 83 9.49 7.17 11.02
C ARG A 83 9.08 8.60 10.79
N ALA A 84 8.46 8.86 9.64
CA ALA A 84 7.78 10.12 9.35
C ALA A 84 6.45 9.87 8.66
N THR A 85 5.38 10.46 9.19
CA THR A 85 4.06 10.41 8.56
C THR A 85 4.08 11.19 7.26
N LEU A 86 3.64 10.55 6.18
CA LEU A 86 3.56 11.16 4.86
C LEU A 86 2.17 11.72 4.57
N SER A 87 1.13 11.00 4.97
CA SER A 87 -0.27 11.37 4.72
C SER A 87 -1.19 10.69 5.73
N VAL A 88 -2.25 11.38 6.11
CA VAL A 88 -3.33 10.87 6.97
C VAL A 88 -4.64 11.17 6.27
N MET A 89 -5.55 10.20 6.26
CA MET A 89 -6.87 10.32 5.63
C MET A 89 -7.92 9.61 6.47
N GLN A 90 -9.19 9.84 6.14
CA GLN A 90 -10.31 9.16 6.77
C GLN A 90 -10.91 8.13 5.82
N GLY A 91 -11.06 6.91 6.33
CA GLY A 91 -11.69 5.78 5.66
C GLY A 91 -10.89 5.12 4.53
N LEU A 92 -11.51 4.09 3.96
CA LEU A 92 -11.06 3.32 2.81
C LEU A 92 -12.16 3.29 1.73
N PRO A 93 -11.80 3.21 0.43
CA PRO A 93 -10.44 3.15 -0.11
C PRO A 93 -9.69 4.48 0.03
N ALA A 94 -8.39 4.39 0.31
CA ALA A 94 -7.54 5.55 0.54
C ALA A 94 -6.62 5.82 -0.66
N VAL A 95 -6.58 7.07 -1.11
CA VAL A 95 -5.59 7.60 -2.07
C VAL A 95 -4.60 8.51 -1.35
N PHE A 96 -3.54 7.92 -0.80
CA PHE A 96 -2.47 8.67 -0.16
C PHE A 96 -1.62 9.41 -1.20
N LYS A 97 -1.16 10.61 -0.83
CA LYS A 97 -0.25 11.41 -1.65
C LYS A 97 0.92 11.86 -0.78
N ALA A 98 2.13 11.69 -1.30
CA ALA A 98 3.35 12.18 -0.68
C ALA A 98 4.20 12.88 -1.74
N SER A 99 4.70 14.08 -1.44
CA SER A 99 5.73 14.69 -2.29
C SER A 99 7.05 13.92 -2.14
N PHE A 100 7.82 13.81 -3.22
CA PHE A 100 9.17 13.25 -3.14
C PHE A 100 10.13 14.13 -2.33
N ARG A 101 9.88 15.44 -2.20
CA ARG A 101 10.75 16.34 -1.45
C ARG A 101 10.90 15.92 0.03
N PRO A 102 9.83 15.73 0.83
CA PRO A 102 9.94 15.17 2.18
C PRO A 102 10.63 13.81 2.24
N LEU A 103 10.37 12.91 1.30
CA LEU A 103 10.99 11.57 1.24
C LEU A 103 12.51 11.66 1.02
N LEU A 104 12.94 12.48 0.07
CA LEU A 104 14.36 12.73 -0.21
C LEU A 104 15.04 13.42 0.96
N SER A 105 14.37 14.38 1.61
CA SER A 105 14.88 15.05 2.81
C SER A 105 15.03 14.07 3.98
N PHE A 106 14.03 13.24 4.23
CA PHE A 106 14.04 12.21 5.27
C PHE A 106 15.21 11.23 5.05
N GLN A 107 15.35 10.70 3.83
CA GLN A 107 16.45 9.81 3.48
C GLN A 107 17.82 10.45 3.71
N ARG A 108 17.98 11.71 3.29
CA ARG A 108 19.26 12.43 3.39
C ARG A 108 19.62 12.74 4.85
N LEU A 109 18.66 13.21 5.64
CA LEU A 109 18.89 13.60 7.04
C LEU A 109 19.24 12.39 7.92
N ASN A 110 18.67 11.23 7.61
CA ASN A 110 18.86 10.01 8.39
C ASN A 110 19.95 9.09 7.79
N PHE A 111 20.63 9.52 6.72
CA PHE A 111 21.62 8.72 5.99
C PHE A 111 21.10 7.34 5.54
N SER A 112 19.79 7.23 5.33
CA SER A 112 19.10 5.97 5.06
C SER A 112 19.38 5.47 3.64
N LYS A 113 19.71 4.19 3.51
CA LYS A 113 19.84 3.51 2.22
C LYS A 113 18.51 2.96 1.73
N GLN A 114 17.61 2.62 2.66
CA GLN A 114 16.35 1.94 2.37
C GLN A 114 15.20 2.70 3.01
N LEU A 115 14.13 2.89 2.25
CA LEU A 115 12.90 3.46 2.76
C LEU A 115 11.79 2.42 2.63
N TYR A 116 10.98 2.30 3.66
CA TYR A 116 9.85 1.38 3.71
C TYR A 116 8.57 2.20 3.80
N ILE A 117 7.65 2.00 2.86
CA ILE A 117 6.37 2.69 2.84
C ILE A 117 5.32 1.80 3.49
N TRP A 118 4.71 2.29 4.56
CA TRP A 118 3.78 1.53 5.38
C TRP A 118 2.40 2.16 5.39
N TYR A 119 1.39 1.30 5.48
CA TYR A 119 0.02 1.63 5.84
C TYR A 119 -0.26 1.30 7.30
N ASN A 120 -1.08 2.13 7.96
CA ASN A 120 -1.59 1.88 9.31
C ASN A 120 -2.96 2.52 9.55
N ASP A 121 -3.91 1.74 10.06
CA ASP A 121 -5.26 2.18 10.48
C ASP A 121 -5.52 2.08 12.00
N GLY A 122 -4.46 1.87 12.79
CA GLY A 122 -4.49 1.62 14.23
C GLY A 122 -4.71 0.16 14.62
N LYS A 123 -5.24 -0.68 13.72
CA LYS A 123 -5.47 -2.12 13.95
C LYS A 123 -4.55 -2.99 13.12
N ARG A 124 -4.23 -2.56 11.91
CA ARG A 124 -3.46 -3.25 10.89
C ARG A 124 -2.27 -2.38 10.51
N LYS A 125 -1.07 -2.96 10.53
CA LYS A 125 0.14 -2.39 9.94
C LYS A 125 0.52 -3.26 8.75
N ARG A 126 0.64 -2.66 7.56
CA ARG A 126 1.01 -3.37 6.32
C ARG A 126 2.17 -2.66 5.64
N LEU A 127 3.21 -3.43 5.30
CA LEU A 127 4.26 -2.94 4.42
C LEU A 127 3.65 -2.88 3.02
N LEU A 128 3.63 -1.70 2.42
CA LEU A 128 3.16 -1.55 1.05
C LEU A 128 4.30 -1.92 0.11
N PHE A 129 5.47 -1.30 0.24
CA PHE A 129 6.64 -1.62 -0.56
C PHE A 129 7.91 -1.03 0.04
N GLU A 130 9.04 -1.63 -0.30
CA GLU A 130 10.36 -1.01 -0.16
C GLU A 130 10.57 -0.01 -1.31
N LEU A 131 11.04 1.20 -1.00
CA LEU A 131 11.36 2.26 -1.95
C LEU A 131 12.88 2.44 -2.05
N LYS A 132 13.43 2.10 -3.21
CA LYS A 132 14.86 2.28 -3.54
C LYS A 132 15.03 3.47 -4.46
N LEU A 133 15.61 4.56 -3.94
CA LEU A 133 15.96 5.74 -4.72
C LEU A 133 17.43 5.64 -5.13
N LYS A 134 17.71 5.30 -6.40
CA LYS A 134 19.07 5.11 -6.95
C LYS A 134 19.50 6.31 -7.78
#